data_AF-A0A962WU55-F1
#
_entry.id   AF-A0A962WU55-F1
#
_cell.length_a   1.000
_cell.length_b   1.000
_cell.length_c   1.000
_cell.angle_alpha   90.00
_cell.angle_beta   90.00
_cell.angle_gamma   90.00
#
_symmetry.space_group_name_H-M   'P 1'
#
loop_
_entity.id
_entity.type
_entity.pdbx_description
1 polymer ?
#
loop_
_entity_poly.entity_id
_entity_poly.type
_entity_poly.pdbx_seq_one_letter_code
_entity_poly.pdbx_strand_id
1 'polypeptide(L)'
;MSSAGKLIEGRLKHLESHLEQENPVLLKTVQSFRKLDRVARNMGLLNPDDSYATQIPWWPLISVLGTFSAGKSTFINHYLGYKLQRTGNQAVDDRFSVICYSREQNAHSLPGVALDSDPRFPFYQMSDEIERVAKGEGRRIDAYLQLKTCPSEQLRGKILIDSPGFDADAQRTSTLRITDHIIGLSDLVLVLFDARHPEPGAMKDTLDHLVTNTISRPDSGKFLYILNQIDATAREDNPEEVVAAWQRAMGDRGLTAGRFYTIYSPDQSLPIDDENLKQRFERKRDADLEEIHTRMREVEVERAYRIVGALEKTSRDIEEKAVPELTAALQLWKKRVIWGDGIIFGLILVLLLFFSSELGYWQGFSFAPPWLESFTSTPWMLYGSLIVLLIIVYGLHHLVRSITAKSIRKKLTGRAESLGIKGD
;
A
#
# COMPACT_ATOMS: atom_id res chain seq x y z
N MET A 1 -20.10 -17.38 -5.28
CA MET A 1 -18.87 -16.55 -5.28
C MET A 1 -18.07 -16.90 -6.52
N SER A 2 -17.57 -15.91 -7.25
CA SER A 2 -16.59 -16.10 -8.33
C SER A 2 -15.34 -16.81 -7.79
N SER A 3 -14.55 -17.43 -8.67
CA SER A 3 -13.24 -18.00 -8.31
C SER A 3 -12.35 -16.97 -7.61
N ALA A 4 -12.36 -15.73 -8.09
CA ALA A 4 -11.55 -14.65 -7.57
C ALA A 4 -12.07 -14.08 -6.24
N GLY A 5 -13.39 -14.07 -5.99
CA GLY A 5 -13.93 -13.76 -4.66
C GLY A 5 -13.51 -14.77 -3.58
N LYS A 6 -13.27 -16.05 -3.95
CA LYS A 6 -12.72 -17.06 -3.03
C LYS A 6 -11.25 -16.80 -2.70
N LEU A 7 -10.47 -16.28 -3.66
CA LEU A 7 -9.06 -15.93 -3.46
C LEU A 7 -8.90 -14.81 -2.43
N ILE A 8 -9.70 -13.74 -2.54
CA ILE A 8 -9.60 -12.60 -1.61
C ILE A 8 -10.06 -12.99 -0.21
N GLU A 9 -11.15 -13.74 -0.09
CA GLU A 9 -11.59 -14.26 1.20
C GLU A 9 -10.51 -15.14 1.85
N GLY A 10 -9.79 -15.94 1.06
CA GLY A 10 -8.63 -16.71 1.53
C GLY A 10 -7.50 -15.81 2.04
N ARG A 11 -7.15 -14.75 1.29
CA ARG A 11 -6.12 -13.77 1.69
C ARG A 11 -6.49 -13.06 2.99
N LEU A 12 -7.75 -12.62 3.14
CA LEU A 12 -8.22 -11.95 4.34
C LEU A 12 -8.20 -12.87 5.56
N LYS A 13 -8.59 -14.14 5.41
CA LYS A 13 -8.48 -15.13 6.50
C LYS A 13 -7.03 -15.38 6.92
N HIS A 14 -6.12 -15.44 5.95
CA HIS A 14 -4.69 -15.58 6.24
C HIS A 14 -4.17 -14.35 7.00
N LEU A 15 -4.53 -13.15 6.56
CA LEU A 15 -4.22 -11.90 7.24
C LEU A 15 -4.75 -11.88 8.68
N GLU A 16 -6.02 -12.23 8.89
CA GLU A 16 -6.64 -12.32 10.22
C GLU A 16 -5.88 -13.30 11.13
N SER A 17 -5.50 -14.48 10.62
CA SER A 17 -4.71 -15.48 11.36
C SER A 17 -3.34 -14.95 11.77
N HIS A 18 -2.62 -14.26 10.88
CA HIS A 18 -1.31 -13.69 11.23
C HIS A 18 -1.43 -12.56 12.25
N LEU A 19 -2.42 -11.67 12.08
CA LEU A 19 -2.65 -10.60 13.04
C LEU A 19 -3.11 -11.12 14.41
N GLU A 20 -3.91 -12.17 14.46
CA GLU A 20 -4.27 -12.81 15.73
C GLU A 20 -3.03 -13.31 16.48
N GLN A 21 -2.01 -13.77 15.76
CA GLN A 21 -0.78 -14.27 16.35
C GLN A 21 0.20 -13.17 16.78
N GLU A 22 0.27 -12.08 16.02
CA GLU A 22 1.29 -11.06 16.17
C GLU A 22 0.78 -9.74 16.76
N ASN A 23 -0.40 -9.27 16.35
CA ASN A 23 -1.00 -8.02 16.80
C ASN A 23 -2.54 -8.10 16.84
N PRO A 24 -3.13 -8.66 17.92
CA PRO A 24 -4.56 -8.93 18.00
C PRO A 24 -5.41 -7.65 18.05
N VAL A 25 -4.82 -6.49 18.36
CA VAL A 25 -5.51 -5.19 18.40
C VAL A 25 -6.03 -4.81 17.01
N LEU A 26 -5.30 -5.18 15.95
CA LEU A 26 -5.65 -4.85 14.56
C LEU A 26 -6.74 -5.76 13.96
N LEU A 27 -7.11 -6.86 14.62
CA LEU A 27 -8.10 -7.82 14.12
C LEU A 27 -9.48 -7.17 13.90
N LYS A 28 -9.91 -6.31 14.84
CA LYS A 28 -11.17 -5.56 14.71
C LYS A 28 -11.14 -4.58 13.53
N THR A 29 -9.97 -4.06 13.20
CA THR A 29 -9.77 -3.15 12.07
C THR A 29 -9.95 -3.87 10.75
N VAL A 30 -9.41 -5.10 10.60
CA VAL A 30 -9.66 -5.94 9.40
C VAL A 30 -11.15 -6.20 9.21
N GLN A 31 -11.86 -6.58 10.27
CA GLN A 31 -13.31 -6.81 10.22
C GLN A 31 -14.08 -5.56 9.81
N SER A 32 -13.60 -4.37 10.20
CA SER A 32 -14.19 -3.10 9.81
C SER A 32 -13.97 -2.80 8.33
N PHE A 33 -12.78 -3.07 7.79
CA PHE A 33 -12.54 -3.02 6.34
C PHE A 33 -13.46 -3.98 5.58
N ARG A 34 -13.70 -5.20 6.09
CA ARG A 34 -14.62 -6.15 5.45
C ARG A 34 -16.07 -5.62 5.37
N LYS A 35 -16.51 -4.87 6.38
CA LYS A 35 -17.81 -4.20 6.37
C LYS A 35 -17.84 -3.10 5.30
N LEU A 36 -16.80 -2.26 5.22
CA LEU A 36 -16.68 -1.24 4.18
C LEU A 36 -16.62 -1.85 2.78
N ASP A 37 -15.86 -2.94 2.59
CA ASP A 37 -15.81 -3.66 1.31
C ASP A 37 -17.20 -4.10 0.87
N ARG A 38 -18.04 -4.59 1.79
CA ARG A 38 -19.43 -5.00 1.48
C ARG A 38 -20.27 -3.80 1.04
N VAL A 39 -20.15 -2.66 1.72
CA VAL A 39 -20.85 -1.42 1.37
C VAL A 39 -20.39 -0.94 -0.02
N ALA A 40 -19.09 -0.86 -0.24
CA ALA A 40 -18.50 -0.42 -1.50
C ALA A 40 -18.88 -1.32 -2.68
N ARG A 41 -18.85 -2.66 -2.51
CA ARG A 41 -19.30 -3.62 -3.54
C ARG A 41 -20.78 -3.44 -3.87
N ASN A 42 -21.64 -3.28 -2.86
CA ASN A 42 -23.07 -3.04 -3.08
C ASN A 42 -23.35 -1.73 -3.82
N MET A 43 -22.45 -0.75 -3.68
CA MET A 43 -22.50 0.53 -4.39
C MET A 43 -21.81 0.52 -5.75
N GLY A 44 -21.14 -0.57 -6.14
CA GLY A 44 -20.35 -0.66 -7.38
C GLY A 44 -19.00 0.07 -7.32
N LEU A 45 -18.54 0.48 -6.13
CA LEU A 45 -17.27 1.21 -5.95
C LEU A 45 -16.05 0.28 -5.84
N LEU A 46 -16.27 -1.01 -5.58
CA LEU A 46 -15.22 -1.99 -5.38
C LEU A 46 -15.56 -3.26 -6.14
N ASN A 47 -14.57 -3.80 -6.86
CA ASN A 47 -14.76 -5.06 -7.56
C ASN A 47 -14.96 -6.22 -6.57
N PRO A 48 -15.64 -7.30 -6.98
CA PRO A 48 -15.81 -8.49 -6.15
C PRO A 48 -14.49 -9.13 -5.71
N ASP A 49 -13.43 -8.89 -6.48
CA ASP A 49 -12.12 -9.50 -6.34
C ASP A 49 -11.11 -8.55 -5.68
N ASP A 50 -11.57 -7.41 -5.17
CA ASP A 50 -10.76 -6.43 -4.47
C ASP A 50 -11.19 -6.26 -3.00
N SER A 51 -10.28 -5.75 -2.19
CA SER A 51 -10.49 -5.35 -0.80
C SER A 51 -9.68 -4.10 -0.48
N TYR A 52 -10.24 -3.20 0.32
CA TYR A 52 -9.45 -2.09 0.86
C TYR A 52 -8.37 -2.58 1.83
N ALA A 53 -8.63 -3.67 2.57
CA ALA A 53 -7.66 -4.24 3.50
C ALA A 53 -6.38 -4.75 2.83
N THR A 54 -6.45 -5.20 1.57
CA THR A 54 -5.26 -5.68 0.83
C THR A 54 -4.41 -4.54 0.28
N GLN A 55 -4.86 -3.29 0.39
CA GLN A 55 -4.10 -2.09 -0.02
C GLN A 55 -3.34 -1.46 1.16
N ILE A 56 -3.49 -2.02 2.37
CA ILE A 56 -2.90 -1.49 3.58
C ILE A 56 -1.66 -2.32 3.95
N PRO A 57 -0.48 -1.70 4.13
CA PRO A 57 0.66 -2.38 4.73
C PRO A 57 0.40 -2.55 6.24
N TRP A 58 0.07 -3.77 6.65
CA TRP A 58 -0.34 -4.07 8.03
C TRP A 58 0.81 -4.11 9.03
N TRP A 59 2.01 -4.45 8.57
CA TRP A 59 3.20 -4.53 9.41
C TRP A 59 4.04 -3.26 9.27
N PRO A 60 4.57 -2.72 10.38
CA PRO A 60 5.62 -1.71 10.33
C PRO A 60 6.88 -2.29 9.70
N LEU A 61 7.54 -1.48 8.87
CA LEU A 61 8.75 -1.86 8.15
C LEU A 61 9.93 -1.01 8.64
N ILE A 62 10.97 -1.67 9.13
CA ILE A 62 12.22 -1.04 9.57
C ILE A 62 13.34 -1.50 8.63
N SER A 63 14.07 -0.56 8.04
CA SER A 63 15.20 -0.88 7.16
C SER A 63 16.53 -0.49 7.78
N VAL A 64 17.51 -1.38 7.68
CA VAL A 64 18.90 -1.15 8.08
C VAL A 64 19.73 -1.00 6.82
N LEU A 65 20.17 0.23 6.56
CA LEU A 65 21.00 0.63 5.43
C LEU A 65 22.39 1.03 5.93
N GLY A 66 23.37 1.05 5.03
CA GLY A 66 24.73 1.47 5.37
C GLY A 66 25.80 0.87 4.48
N THR A 67 27.00 1.43 4.54
CA THR A 67 28.15 1.00 3.74
C THR A 67 28.54 -0.46 4.02
N PHE A 68 29.38 -1.03 3.16
CA PHE A 68 30.01 -2.32 3.47
C PHE A 68 30.73 -2.25 4.81
N SER A 69 30.60 -3.31 5.61
CA SER A 69 31.25 -3.44 6.92
C SER A 69 30.82 -2.45 8.03
N ALA A 70 29.80 -1.60 7.80
CA ALA A 70 29.23 -0.71 8.81
C ALA A 70 28.53 -1.42 10.01
N GLY A 71 28.56 -2.76 10.05
CA GLY A 71 28.04 -3.54 11.16
C GLY A 71 26.52 -3.75 11.16
N LYS A 72 25.84 -3.62 10.02
CA LYS A 72 24.39 -3.87 9.86
C LYS A 72 23.95 -5.23 10.40
N SER A 73 24.51 -6.30 9.84
CA SER A 73 24.17 -7.67 10.23
C SER A 73 24.53 -7.97 11.70
N THR A 74 25.59 -7.33 12.23
CA THR A 74 25.95 -7.43 13.65
C THR A 74 24.92 -6.73 14.54
N PHE A 75 24.48 -5.52 14.16
CA PHE A 75 23.41 -4.80 14.86
C PHE A 75 22.11 -5.61 14.87
N ILE A 76 21.73 -6.19 13.71
CA ILE A 76 20.54 -7.04 13.61
C ILE A 76 20.64 -8.24 14.54
N ASN A 77 21.76 -8.98 14.52
CA ASN A 77 21.91 -10.14 15.40
C ASN A 77 21.83 -9.77 16.88
N HIS A 78 22.46 -8.65 17.25
CA HIS A 78 22.42 -8.13 18.62
C HIS A 78 21.00 -7.76 19.04
N TYR A 79 20.30 -6.96 18.21
CA TYR A 79 18.90 -6.60 18.42
C TYR A 79 18.06 -7.86 18.60
N LEU A 80 18.12 -8.80 17.66
CA LEU A 80 17.32 -10.02 17.72
C LEU A 80 17.66 -10.95 18.90
N GLY A 81 18.84 -10.80 19.52
CA GLY A 81 19.38 -11.80 20.46
C GLY A 81 19.57 -13.17 19.80
N TYR A 82 19.71 -13.20 18.47
CA TYR A 82 19.74 -14.42 17.67
C TYR A 82 20.71 -14.25 16.50
N LYS A 83 21.60 -15.22 16.30
CA LYS A 83 22.59 -15.20 15.22
C LYS A 83 21.97 -15.61 13.88
N LEU A 84 21.17 -14.71 13.31
CA LEU A 84 20.44 -14.94 12.06
C LEU A 84 21.30 -14.63 10.82
N GLN A 85 21.97 -13.49 10.84
CA GLN A 85 22.82 -13.03 9.75
C GLN A 85 24.25 -13.50 9.95
N ARG A 86 24.93 -13.79 8.86
CA ARG A 86 26.36 -14.11 8.90
C ARG A 86 27.14 -12.79 9.05
N THR A 87 28.11 -12.77 9.95
CA THR A 87 28.94 -11.58 10.25
C THR A 87 30.41 -11.89 9.98
N GLY A 88 31.15 -10.99 9.32
CA GLY A 88 32.57 -11.14 9.00
C GLY A 88 33.09 -10.06 8.03
N ASN A 89 34.41 -10.05 7.78
CA ASN A 89 35.09 -9.03 6.96
C ASN A 89 35.08 -9.28 5.44
N GLN A 90 34.63 -10.45 4.99
CA GLN A 90 34.44 -10.74 3.55
C GLN A 90 33.00 -10.36 3.19
N ALA A 91 32.73 -9.79 2.01
CA ALA A 91 31.37 -9.42 1.60
C ALA A 91 30.42 -10.64 1.74
N VAL A 92 29.52 -10.58 2.74
CA VAL A 92 28.78 -11.77 3.20
C VAL A 92 27.42 -11.94 2.52
N ASP A 93 26.77 -10.85 2.08
CA ASP A 93 25.45 -10.90 1.45
C ASP A 93 25.26 -9.77 0.43
N ASP A 94 25.01 -10.15 -0.84
CA ASP A 94 24.71 -9.24 -1.95
C ASP A 94 23.19 -9.03 -2.17
N ARG A 95 22.37 -9.48 -1.21
CA ARG A 95 20.91 -9.54 -1.31
C ARG A 95 20.24 -8.86 -0.11
N PHE A 96 19.09 -8.26 -0.37
CA PHE A 96 18.20 -7.77 0.67
C PHE A 96 17.62 -8.95 1.45
N SER A 97 17.75 -8.92 2.77
CA SER A 97 17.12 -9.90 3.65
C SER A 97 15.89 -9.31 4.29
N VAL A 98 14.72 -9.81 3.94
CA VAL A 98 13.46 -9.52 4.63
C VAL A 98 13.34 -10.47 5.80
N ILE A 99 13.33 -9.94 7.01
CA ILE A 99 13.32 -10.71 8.25
C ILE A 99 11.96 -10.55 8.92
N CYS A 100 11.28 -11.66 9.21
CA CYS A 100 9.99 -11.67 9.89
C CYS A 100 9.95 -12.69 11.04
N TYR A 101 8.97 -12.52 11.92
CA TYR A 101 8.73 -13.43 13.02
C TYR A 101 8.20 -14.79 12.54
N SER A 102 8.64 -15.86 13.18
CA SER A 102 8.02 -17.20 13.09
C SER A 102 7.99 -17.84 14.46
N ARG A 103 6.99 -18.69 14.72
CA ARG A 103 6.91 -19.50 15.95
C ARG A 103 7.76 -20.76 15.89
N GLU A 104 8.34 -21.06 14.74
CA GLU A 104 9.24 -22.20 14.57
C GLU A 104 10.52 -21.98 15.39
N GLN A 105 11.01 -23.04 16.04
CA GLN A 105 12.17 -22.94 16.93
C GLN A 105 13.47 -22.53 16.21
N ASN A 106 13.55 -22.81 14.91
CA ASN A 106 14.73 -22.55 14.09
C ASN A 106 14.44 -21.47 13.05
N ALA A 107 15.44 -20.66 12.75
CA ALA A 107 15.37 -19.73 11.64
C ALA A 107 15.39 -20.48 10.30
N HIS A 108 14.53 -20.08 9.37
CA HIS A 108 14.47 -20.64 8.02
C HIS A 108 14.75 -19.55 6.99
N SER A 109 15.47 -19.90 5.92
CA SER A 109 15.65 -19.04 4.76
C SER A 109 14.76 -19.55 3.63
N LEU A 110 13.94 -18.65 3.10
CA LEU A 110 13.01 -18.90 2.01
C LEU A 110 13.41 -18.04 0.78
N PRO A 111 13.15 -18.55 -0.44
CA PRO A 111 13.36 -17.78 -1.66
C PRO A 111 12.55 -16.47 -1.68
N GLY A 112 13.05 -15.46 -2.40
CA GLY A 112 12.39 -14.16 -2.58
C GLY A 112 11.04 -14.25 -3.30
N VAL A 113 10.81 -15.27 -4.13
CA VAL A 113 9.47 -15.55 -4.72
C VAL A 113 8.36 -15.72 -3.67
N ALA A 114 8.70 -16.11 -2.44
CA ALA A 114 7.72 -16.19 -1.34
C ALA A 114 7.19 -14.80 -0.93
N LEU A 115 8.01 -13.75 -1.08
CA LEU A 115 7.63 -12.37 -0.75
C LEU A 115 6.67 -11.78 -1.78
N ASP A 116 6.81 -12.16 -3.05
CA ASP A 116 6.00 -11.65 -4.16
C ASP A 116 4.55 -12.16 -4.10
N SER A 117 4.34 -13.29 -3.44
CA SER A 117 3.04 -13.98 -3.37
C SER A 117 2.22 -13.63 -2.12
N ASP A 118 2.86 -13.03 -1.11
CA ASP A 118 2.27 -12.82 0.20
C ASP A 118 1.96 -11.33 0.45
N PRO A 119 0.67 -10.95 0.55
CA PRO A 119 0.25 -9.56 0.70
C PRO A 119 0.65 -8.93 2.04
N ARG A 120 1.17 -9.71 3.00
CA ARG A 120 1.75 -9.19 4.24
C ARG A 120 2.97 -8.32 3.96
N PHE A 121 3.75 -8.70 2.95
CA PHE A 121 4.97 -8.00 2.62
C PHE A 121 4.65 -6.85 1.65
N PRO A 122 5.24 -5.67 1.87
CA PRO A 122 5.07 -4.55 0.96
C PRO A 122 5.78 -4.77 -0.39
N PHE A 123 6.33 -5.97 -0.61
CA PHE A 123 6.95 -6.46 -1.85
C PHE A 123 6.00 -7.28 -2.72
N TYR A 124 4.70 -7.29 -2.41
CA TYR A 124 3.69 -7.88 -3.28
C TYR A 124 3.73 -7.21 -4.67
N GLN A 125 3.96 -7.99 -5.72
CA GLN A 125 4.18 -7.51 -7.10
C GLN A 125 5.48 -6.71 -7.32
N MET A 126 6.47 -6.85 -6.43
CA MET A 126 7.80 -6.27 -6.62
C MET A 126 8.46 -6.80 -7.92
N SER A 127 8.12 -8.03 -8.32
CA SER A 127 8.59 -8.61 -9.58
C SER A 127 8.13 -7.79 -10.80
N ASP A 128 6.90 -7.28 -10.80
CA ASP A 128 6.36 -6.43 -11.86
C ASP A 128 7.03 -5.05 -11.87
N GLU A 129 7.34 -4.49 -10.70
CA GLU A 129 8.05 -3.21 -10.59
C GLU A 129 9.50 -3.33 -11.07
N ILE A 130 10.19 -4.42 -10.72
CA ILE A 130 11.53 -4.72 -11.22
C ILE A 130 11.49 -4.96 -12.73
N GLU A 131 10.51 -5.70 -13.26
CA GLU A 131 10.38 -5.98 -14.71
C GLU A 131 10.09 -4.72 -15.54
N ARG A 132 9.26 -3.80 -15.02
CA ARG A 132 8.98 -2.49 -15.67
C ARG A 132 10.24 -1.64 -15.82
N VAL A 133 11.20 -1.83 -14.93
CA VAL A 133 12.40 -1.02 -14.79
C VAL A 133 13.61 -1.65 -15.48
N ALA A 134 13.76 -2.96 -15.35
CA ALA A 134 14.84 -3.76 -15.91
C ALA A 134 14.23 -5.04 -16.50
N LYS A 135 13.91 -4.97 -17.80
CA LYS A 135 13.25 -6.05 -18.53
C LYS A 135 14.04 -7.36 -18.41
N GLY A 136 13.42 -8.41 -17.91
CA GLY A 136 14.02 -9.72 -17.66
C GLY A 136 14.53 -9.94 -16.24
N GLU A 137 14.67 -8.89 -15.41
CA GLU A 137 15.15 -9.01 -14.03
C GLU A 137 14.03 -9.33 -13.03
N GLY A 138 12.76 -9.10 -13.37
CA GLY A 138 11.63 -9.47 -12.48
C GLY A 138 11.56 -10.99 -12.23
N ARG A 139 12.00 -11.78 -13.22
CA ARG A 139 12.14 -13.25 -13.12
C ARG A 139 13.31 -13.70 -12.25
N ARG A 140 14.19 -12.78 -11.82
CA ARG A 140 15.38 -13.04 -11.00
C ARG A 140 15.26 -12.45 -9.60
N ILE A 141 14.05 -12.37 -9.05
CA ILE A 141 13.80 -11.79 -7.73
C ILE A 141 14.66 -12.41 -6.62
N ASP A 142 14.93 -13.71 -6.68
CA ASP A 142 15.78 -14.44 -5.72
C ASP A 142 17.27 -14.02 -5.75
N ALA A 143 17.70 -13.32 -6.82
CA ALA A 143 19.03 -12.73 -6.93
C ALA A 143 19.15 -11.41 -6.16
N TYR A 144 18.03 -10.81 -5.76
CA TYR A 144 17.99 -9.52 -5.07
C TYR A 144 17.39 -9.61 -3.67
N LEU A 145 16.43 -10.52 -3.45
CA LEU A 145 15.64 -10.63 -2.22
C LEU A 145 15.71 -12.04 -1.65
N GLN A 146 15.76 -12.14 -0.32
CA GLN A 146 15.58 -13.38 0.42
C GLN A 146 14.69 -13.12 1.64
N LEU A 147 13.87 -14.11 2.01
CA LEU A 147 13.08 -14.06 3.23
C LEU A 147 13.75 -14.92 4.31
N LYS A 148 13.90 -14.39 5.51
CA LYS A 148 14.38 -15.12 6.68
C LYS A 148 13.36 -15.03 7.81
N THR A 149 13.01 -16.16 8.39
CA THR A 149 12.15 -16.21 9.56
C THR A 149 13.00 -16.34 10.82
N CYS A 150 12.56 -15.77 11.94
CA CYS A 150 13.27 -15.84 13.21
C CYS A 150 12.30 -15.91 14.40
N PRO A 151 12.59 -16.72 15.44
CA PRO A 151 11.76 -16.84 16.64
C PRO A 151 11.89 -15.68 17.64
N SER A 152 12.67 -14.64 17.32
CA SER A 152 12.87 -13.53 18.24
C SER A 152 11.58 -12.74 18.46
N GLU A 153 11.15 -12.61 19.71
CA GLU A 153 9.97 -11.81 20.09
C GLU A 153 10.11 -10.33 19.72
N GLN A 154 11.34 -9.85 19.55
CA GLN A 154 11.59 -8.49 19.08
C GLN A 154 11.19 -8.24 17.61
N LEU A 155 10.90 -9.29 16.85
CA LEU A 155 10.34 -9.21 15.49
C LEU A 155 8.82 -9.35 15.44
N ARG A 156 8.16 -9.75 16.54
CA ARG A 156 6.71 -10.00 16.52
C ARG A 156 5.97 -8.74 16.10
N GLY A 157 5.13 -8.83 15.07
CA GLY A 157 4.36 -7.70 14.57
C GLY A 157 5.18 -6.67 13.80
N LYS A 158 6.39 -7.00 13.33
CA LYS A 158 7.28 -6.08 12.60
C LYS A 158 8.06 -6.81 11.51
N ILE A 159 8.48 -6.07 10.49
CA ILE A 159 9.37 -6.57 9.44
C ILE A 159 10.66 -5.76 9.49
N LEU A 160 11.79 -6.46 9.51
CA LEU A 160 13.12 -5.86 9.46
C LEU A 160 13.75 -6.17 8.10
N ILE A 161 14.36 -5.18 7.46
CA ILE A 161 15.11 -5.36 6.22
C ILE A 161 16.59 -5.12 6.50
N ASP A 162 17.43 -6.11 6.17
CA ASP A 162 18.88 -5.93 6.03
C ASP A 162 19.19 -5.62 4.56
N SER A 163 19.79 -4.47 4.27
CA SER A 163 20.25 -4.17 2.92
C SER A 163 21.63 -4.78 2.65
N PRO A 164 21.96 -5.06 1.38
CA PRO A 164 23.36 -5.28 1.02
C PRO A 164 24.20 -4.05 1.41
N GLY A 165 25.52 -4.26 1.53
CA GLY A 165 26.45 -3.15 1.71
C GLY A 165 26.29 -2.14 0.58
N PHE A 166 26.12 -0.87 0.96
CA PHE A 166 25.94 0.19 -0.01
C PHE A 166 27.31 0.66 -0.51
N ASP A 167 27.51 0.54 -1.82
CA ASP A 167 28.59 1.18 -2.57
C ASP A 167 27.98 1.67 -3.89
N ALA A 168 27.75 2.99 -3.98
CA ALA A 168 27.12 3.61 -5.14
C ALA A 168 27.90 3.35 -6.44
N ASP A 169 29.23 3.22 -6.36
CA ASP A 169 30.09 3.06 -7.53
C ASP A 169 29.99 1.65 -8.13
N ALA A 170 29.74 0.64 -7.29
CA ALA A 170 29.74 -0.77 -7.67
C ALA A 170 28.34 -1.40 -7.81
N GLN A 171 27.29 -0.76 -7.28
CA GLN A 171 25.95 -1.34 -7.30
C GLN A 171 25.22 -1.17 -8.64
N ARG A 172 24.46 -2.20 -9.02
CA ARG A 172 23.60 -2.16 -10.21
C ARG A 172 22.46 -1.16 -9.99
N THR A 173 22.04 -0.46 -11.06
CA THR A 173 20.87 0.44 -11.05
C THR A 173 19.62 -0.20 -10.43
N SER A 174 19.45 -1.51 -10.57
CA SER A 174 18.36 -2.27 -9.95
C SER A 174 18.41 -2.26 -8.42
N THR A 175 19.59 -2.43 -7.81
CA THR A 175 19.76 -2.43 -6.34
C THR A 175 19.48 -1.06 -5.73
N LEU A 176 19.92 0.01 -6.39
CA LEU A 176 19.62 1.39 -5.98
C LEU A 176 18.11 1.66 -6.01
N ARG A 177 17.42 1.26 -7.08
CA ARG A 177 15.96 1.43 -7.17
C ARG A 177 15.18 0.60 -6.16
N ILE A 178 15.63 -0.63 -5.89
CA ILE A 178 15.06 -1.46 -4.81
C ILE A 178 15.26 -0.76 -3.47
N THR A 179 16.43 -0.15 -3.24
CA THR A 179 16.70 0.65 -2.03
C THR A 179 15.73 1.82 -1.92
N ASP A 180 15.53 2.61 -2.98
CA ASP A 180 14.59 3.74 -2.99
C ASP A 180 13.15 3.30 -2.72
N HIS A 181 12.74 2.19 -3.33
CA HIS A 181 11.41 1.61 -3.12
C HIS A 181 11.23 1.17 -1.67
N ILE A 182 12.22 0.46 -1.11
CA ILE A 182 12.23 0.06 0.31
C ILE A 182 12.18 1.28 1.22
N ILE A 183 13.00 2.30 0.96
CA ILE A 183 12.95 3.57 1.70
C ILE A 183 11.55 4.17 1.63
N GLY A 184 10.88 4.15 0.47
CA GLY A 184 9.52 4.63 0.32
C GLY A 184 8.50 3.92 1.21
N LEU A 185 8.64 2.60 1.37
CA LEU A 185 7.73 1.76 2.16
C LEU A 185 8.01 1.77 3.66
N SER A 186 9.27 2.00 4.05
CA SER A 186 9.71 1.91 5.44
C SER A 186 9.14 3.00 6.33
N ASP A 187 8.73 2.59 7.52
CA ASP A 187 8.29 3.50 8.59
C ASP A 187 9.47 4.05 9.38
N LEU A 188 10.61 3.35 9.37
CA LEU A 188 11.88 3.76 10.01
C LEU A 188 13.06 3.26 9.17
N VAL A 189 14.07 4.11 9.00
CA VAL A 189 15.30 3.78 8.26
C VAL A 189 16.50 4.07 9.15
N LEU A 190 17.24 3.04 9.50
CA LEU A 190 18.50 3.10 10.23
C LEU A 190 19.64 3.17 9.23
N VAL A 191 20.40 4.26 9.21
CA VAL A 191 21.54 4.45 8.29
C VAL A 191 22.83 4.36 9.09
N LEU A 192 23.55 3.23 8.92
CA LEU A 192 24.77 2.93 9.65
C LEU A 192 26.01 3.35 8.87
N PHE A 193 26.94 3.98 9.57
CA PHE A 193 28.27 4.38 9.10
C PHE A 193 29.35 3.71 9.94
N ASP A 194 30.52 3.49 9.35
CA ASP A 194 31.68 2.88 9.99
C ASP A 194 32.62 3.94 10.57
N ALA A 195 32.78 3.99 11.90
CA ALA A 195 33.68 4.93 12.57
C ALA A 195 35.18 4.69 12.27
N ARG A 196 35.57 3.52 11.73
CA ARG A 196 36.96 3.23 11.35
C ARG A 196 37.37 3.92 10.05
N HIS A 197 36.39 4.23 9.20
CA HIS A 197 36.59 4.93 7.93
C HIS A 197 35.65 6.14 7.85
N PRO A 198 35.83 7.14 8.73
CA PRO A 198 34.93 8.29 8.80
C PRO A 198 35.12 9.27 7.63
N GLU A 199 36.14 9.06 6.79
CA GLU A 199 36.57 10.04 5.79
C GLU A 199 35.54 10.23 4.66
N PRO A 200 35.15 11.50 4.36
CA PRO A 200 34.15 11.82 3.34
C PRO A 200 34.51 11.33 1.94
N GLY A 201 35.81 11.16 1.64
CA GLY A 201 36.32 10.82 0.30
C GLY A 201 35.92 9.44 -0.19
N ALA A 202 35.77 8.45 0.70
CA ALA A 202 35.39 7.08 0.37
C ALA A 202 33.86 6.85 0.35
N MET A 203 33.07 7.87 0.71
CA MET A 203 31.63 7.75 0.90
C MET A 203 30.82 8.81 0.14
N LYS A 204 31.42 9.57 -0.79
CA LYS A 204 30.74 10.72 -1.42
C LYS A 204 29.40 10.35 -2.04
N ASP A 205 29.37 9.35 -2.92
CA ASP A 205 28.17 8.99 -3.67
C ASP A 205 27.17 8.22 -2.79
N THR A 206 27.68 7.49 -1.79
CA THR A 206 26.87 6.84 -0.74
C THR A 206 26.17 7.85 0.16
N LEU A 207 26.85 8.92 0.56
CA LEU A 207 26.26 10.02 1.31
C LEU A 207 25.25 10.78 0.45
N ASP A 208 25.52 11.01 -0.83
CA ASP A 208 24.56 11.66 -1.71
C ASP A 208 23.24 10.89 -1.82
N HIS A 209 23.32 9.57 -1.97
CA HIS A 209 22.12 8.75 -2.08
C HIS A 209 21.39 8.56 -0.74
N LEU A 210 22.11 8.31 0.36
CA LEU A 210 21.50 8.01 1.66
C LEU A 210 21.11 9.29 2.44
N VAL A 211 21.65 10.44 2.08
CA VAL A 211 21.48 11.72 2.81
C VAL A 211 20.86 12.79 1.92
N THR A 212 21.52 13.21 0.82
CA THR A 212 21.04 14.33 -0.01
C THR A 212 19.64 14.07 -0.58
N ASN A 213 19.39 12.87 -1.10
CA ASN A 213 18.09 12.49 -1.66
C ASN A 213 17.00 12.25 -0.61
N THR A 214 17.36 12.14 0.68
CA THR A 214 16.43 11.80 1.76
C THR A 214 15.99 13.01 2.57
N ILE A 215 16.81 14.06 2.65
CA ILE A 215 16.52 15.28 3.44
C ILE A 215 15.30 16.05 2.94
N SER A 216 15.10 16.13 1.61
CA SER A 216 14.00 16.91 1.01
C SER A 216 12.64 16.21 1.06
N ARG A 217 12.58 14.98 1.59
CA ARG A 217 11.37 14.19 1.62
C ARG A 217 10.40 14.70 2.69
N PRO A 218 9.07 14.64 2.45
CA PRO A 218 8.07 14.97 3.48
C PRO A 218 8.16 14.10 4.73
N ASP A 219 8.75 12.90 4.62
CA ASP A 219 8.88 11.91 5.68
C ASP A 219 10.32 11.79 6.22
N SER A 220 11.14 12.84 6.09
CA SER A 220 12.56 12.84 6.52
C SER A 220 12.77 12.55 8.01
N GLY A 221 11.76 12.73 8.86
CA GLY A 221 11.81 12.38 10.29
C GLY A 221 11.93 10.88 10.59
N LYS A 222 11.84 10.00 9.58
CA LYS A 222 11.97 8.54 9.74
C LYS A 222 13.40 8.02 9.64
N PHE A 223 14.39 8.86 9.34
CA PHE A 223 15.78 8.45 9.22
C PHE A 223 16.52 8.63 10.54
N LEU A 224 17.21 7.58 11.00
CA LEU A 224 18.17 7.65 12.10
C LEU A 224 19.58 7.43 11.56
N TYR A 225 20.45 8.41 11.75
CA TYR A 225 21.83 8.34 11.31
C TYR A 225 22.72 7.87 12.46
N ILE A 226 23.40 6.74 12.25
CA ILE A 226 24.08 5.99 13.31
C ILE A 226 25.54 5.80 12.90
N LEU A 227 26.46 6.36 13.69
CA LEU A 227 27.89 6.06 13.59
C LEU A 227 28.19 4.85 14.47
N ASN A 228 28.42 3.70 13.83
CA ASN A 228 28.66 2.43 14.50
C ASN A 228 30.18 2.19 14.66
N GLN A 229 30.53 1.21 15.51
CA GLN A 229 31.92 0.81 15.79
C GLN A 229 32.76 1.93 16.40
N ILE A 230 32.15 2.80 17.20
CA ILE A 230 32.85 3.92 17.84
C ILE A 230 33.93 3.44 18.81
N ASP A 231 33.84 2.21 19.33
CA ASP A 231 34.85 1.55 20.15
C ASP A 231 36.23 1.44 19.47
N ALA A 232 36.29 1.50 18.13
CA ALA A 232 37.56 1.58 17.40
C ALA A 232 38.39 2.83 17.74
N THR A 233 37.72 3.92 18.17
CA THR A 233 38.36 5.18 18.55
C THR A 233 38.89 5.18 19.99
N ALA A 234 38.61 4.13 20.77
CA ALA A 234 39.01 4.05 22.17
C ALA A 234 40.54 3.99 22.34
N ARG A 235 41.27 3.38 21.40
CA ARG A 235 42.74 3.28 21.49
C ARG A 235 43.45 4.63 21.43
N GLU A 236 42.95 5.53 20.59
CA GLU A 236 43.50 6.88 20.41
C GLU A 236 42.79 7.91 21.29
N ASP A 237 41.74 7.51 22.01
CA ASP A 237 40.87 8.35 22.83
C ASP A 237 40.34 9.61 22.09
N ASN A 238 40.00 9.46 20.81
CA ASN A 238 39.53 10.54 19.92
C ASN A 238 38.08 10.40 19.40
N PRO A 239 37.10 9.84 20.17
CA PRO A 239 35.75 9.62 19.67
C PRO A 239 35.06 10.92 19.22
N GLU A 240 35.29 12.03 19.92
CA GLU A 240 34.64 13.31 19.62
C GLU A 240 35.18 13.96 18.34
N GLU A 241 36.47 13.75 18.02
CA GLU A 241 37.05 14.24 16.77
C GLU A 241 36.47 13.49 15.57
N VAL A 242 36.34 12.17 15.68
CA VAL A 242 35.76 11.30 14.65
C VAL A 242 34.28 11.63 14.45
N VAL A 243 33.51 11.78 15.53
CA VAL A 243 32.10 12.18 15.48
C VAL A 243 31.95 13.56 14.86
N ALA A 244 32.76 14.53 15.24
CA ALA A 244 32.71 15.89 14.68
C ALA A 244 33.10 15.93 13.19
N ALA A 245 34.06 15.11 12.76
CA ALA A 245 34.42 14.98 11.35
C ALA A 245 33.26 14.38 10.54
N TRP A 246 32.63 13.32 11.05
CA TRP A 246 31.47 12.71 10.41
C TRP A 246 30.26 13.65 10.37
N GLN A 247 29.94 14.34 11.47
CA GLN A 247 28.85 15.31 11.50
C GLN A 247 29.05 16.47 10.51
N ARG A 248 30.29 16.97 10.36
CA ARG A 248 30.61 17.96 9.33
C ARG A 248 30.35 17.43 7.92
N ALA A 249 30.76 16.19 7.64
CA ALA A 249 30.51 15.54 6.36
C ALA A 249 29.00 15.40 6.04
N MET A 250 28.19 15.09 7.05
CA MET A 250 26.73 15.05 6.92
C MET A 250 26.13 16.46 6.70
N GLY A 251 26.64 17.46 7.42
CA GLY A 251 26.25 18.86 7.30
C GLY A 251 26.53 19.45 5.92
N ASP A 252 27.68 19.12 5.32
CA ASP A 252 28.06 19.53 3.95
C ASP A 252 27.07 18.99 2.89
N ARG A 253 26.34 17.91 3.20
CA ARG A 253 25.28 17.32 2.36
C ARG A 253 23.87 17.82 2.72
N GLY A 254 23.77 18.80 3.60
CA GLY A 254 22.51 19.45 3.97
C GLY A 254 21.85 18.92 5.24
N LEU A 255 22.39 17.88 5.88
CA LEU A 255 21.87 17.38 7.17
C LEU A 255 22.41 18.24 8.31
N THR A 256 21.79 19.41 8.48
CA THR A 256 22.21 20.44 9.45
C THR A 256 21.51 20.33 10.81
N ALA A 257 20.46 19.52 10.90
CA ALA A 257 19.69 19.30 12.11
C ALA A 257 19.30 17.82 12.23
N GLY A 258 19.20 17.33 13.48
CA GLY A 258 18.82 15.96 13.78
C GLY A 258 19.65 15.37 14.92
N ARG A 259 19.13 14.31 15.52
CA ARG A 259 19.88 13.52 16.51
C ARG A 259 20.74 12.49 15.78
N PHE A 260 22.03 12.51 16.08
CA PHE A 260 22.98 11.50 15.66
C PHE A 260 23.24 10.49 16.77
N TYR A 261 23.43 9.23 16.42
CA TYR A 261 23.66 8.15 17.38
C TYR A 261 25.05 7.57 17.19
N THR A 262 25.67 7.17 18.30
CA THR A 262 27.00 6.58 18.36
C THR A 262 26.93 5.27 19.11
N ILE A 263 27.17 4.16 18.42
CA ILE A 263 27.03 2.83 19.00
C ILE A 263 28.20 1.92 18.62
N TYR A 264 28.26 0.78 19.28
CA TYR A 264 29.05 -0.38 18.89
C TYR A 264 28.36 -1.63 19.43
N SER A 265 28.69 -2.80 18.89
CA SER A 265 28.07 -4.05 19.35
C SER A 265 28.73 -4.51 20.66
N PRO A 266 27.95 -4.76 21.74
CA PRO A 266 28.47 -5.37 22.96
C PRO A 266 29.07 -6.77 22.72
N ASP A 267 28.53 -7.51 21.75
CA ASP A 267 28.94 -8.90 21.47
C ASP A 267 30.21 -9.00 20.61
N GLN A 268 30.60 -7.89 19.95
CA GLN A 268 31.75 -7.82 19.04
C GLN A 268 32.59 -6.56 19.31
N SER A 269 32.72 -6.16 20.57
CA SER A 269 33.49 -4.97 20.95
C SER A 269 35.00 -5.21 20.92
N LEU A 270 35.75 -4.21 20.50
CA LEU A 270 37.20 -4.17 20.68
C LEU A 270 37.55 -4.03 22.17
N PRO A 271 38.64 -4.69 22.64
CA PRO A 271 39.07 -4.54 24.03
C PRO A 271 39.44 -3.08 24.35
N ILE A 272 38.89 -2.57 25.44
CA ILE A 272 39.24 -1.28 26.04
C ILE A 272 39.84 -1.58 27.41
N ASP A 273 41.16 -1.38 27.54
CA ASP A 273 41.91 -1.76 28.74
C ASP A 273 41.64 -0.82 29.93
N ASP A 274 41.38 0.46 29.67
CA ASP A 274 41.05 1.46 30.70
C ASP A 274 39.56 1.35 31.09
N GLU A 275 39.31 1.04 32.37
CA GLU A 275 37.97 0.82 32.89
C GLU A 275 37.12 2.10 32.92
N ASN A 276 37.71 3.27 33.18
CA ASN A 276 36.98 4.54 33.16
C ASN A 276 36.60 4.91 31.72
N LEU A 277 37.52 4.69 30.78
CA LEU A 277 37.28 4.89 29.36
C LEU A 277 36.16 3.97 28.88
N LYS A 278 36.24 2.69 29.22
CA LYS A 278 35.23 1.69 28.89
C LYS A 278 33.85 2.10 29.41
N GLN A 279 33.73 2.47 30.69
CA GLN A 279 32.46 2.94 31.25
C GLN A 279 31.89 4.17 30.52
N ARG A 280 32.75 5.09 30.08
CA ARG A 280 32.34 6.26 29.30
C ARG A 280 31.75 5.88 27.95
N PHE A 281 32.40 4.95 27.24
CA PHE A 281 31.93 4.42 25.96
C PHE A 281 30.64 3.60 26.11
N GLU A 282 30.57 2.72 27.11
CA GLU A 282 29.39 1.90 27.40
C GLU A 282 28.18 2.77 27.74
N ARG A 283 28.35 3.78 28.60
CA ARG A 283 27.26 4.71 28.93
C ARG A 283 26.71 5.45 27.71
N LYS A 284 27.58 5.92 26.81
CA LYS A 284 27.18 6.62 25.57
C LYS A 284 26.45 5.66 24.62
N ARG A 285 27.03 4.46 24.42
CA ARG A 285 26.43 3.39 23.60
C ARG A 285 25.05 2.99 24.11
N ASP A 286 24.91 2.72 25.40
CA ASP A 286 23.68 2.17 25.98
C ASP A 286 22.54 3.18 25.90
N ALA A 287 22.83 4.46 26.16
CA ALA A 287 21.84 5.53 25.99
C ALA A 287 21.36 5.64 24.53
N ASP A 288 22.30 5.62 23.56
CA ASP A 288 21.96 5.74 22.14
C ASP A 288 21.23 4.48 21.63
N LEU A 289 21.63 3.27 22.07
CA LEU A 289 20.94 2.01 21.74
C LEU A 289 19.53 1.96 22.32
N GLU A 290 19.33 2.43 23.56
CA GLU A 290 18.01 2.48 24.18
C GLU A 290 17.07 3.41 23.41
N GLU A 291 17.55 4.58 22.97
CA GLU A 291 16.78 5.53 22.16
C GLU A 291 16.41 4.93 20.80
N ILE A 292 17.37 4.28 20.10
CA ILE A 292 17.11 3.59 18.82
C ILE A 292 16.06 2.49 19.01
N HIS A 293 16.23 1.61 20.01
CA HIS A 293 15.28 0.52 20.27
C HIS A 293 13.89 1.07 20.67
N THR A 294 13.84 2.19 21.38
CA THR A 294 12.57 2.87 21.70
C THR A 294 11.88 3.35 20.44
N ARG A 295 12.60 4.03 19.54
CA ARG A 295 12.06 4.46 18.24
C ARG A 295 11.55 3.28 17.42
N MET A 296 12.28 2.15 17.39
CA MET A 296 11.84 0.93 16.71
C MET A 296 10.52 0.38 17.26
N ARG A 297 10.27 0.49 18.58
CA ARG A 297 9.00 0.09 19.20
C ARG A 297 7.86 1.06 18.91
N GLU A 298 8.12 2.36 18.95
CA GLU A 298 7.10 3.41 18.70
C GLU A 298 6.48 3.29 17.31
N VAL A 299 7.29 2.92 16.32
CA VAL A 299 6.86 2.75 14.92
C VAL A 299 5.72 1.73 14.79
N GLU A 300 5.67 0.71 15.65
CA GLU A 300 4.57 -0.26 15.69
C GLU A 300 3.25 0.41 16.08
N VAL A 301 3.29 1.29 17.08
CA VAL A 301 2.13 2.03 17.56
C VAL A 301 1.68 3.05 16.50
N GLU A 302 2.63 3.80 15.92
CA GLU A 302 2.35 4.75 14.84
C GLU A 302 1.69 4.06 13.63
N ARG A 303 2.19 2.87 13.23
CA ARG A 303 1.62 2.09 12.13
C ARG A 303 0.18 1.70 12.45
N ALA A 304 -0.12 1.25 13.66
CA ALA A 304 -1.48 0.91 14.05
C ALA A 304 -2.45 2.11 13.92
N TYR A 305 -2.04 3.30 14.37
CA TYR A 305 -2.81 4.53 14.16
C TYR A 305 -2.98 4.89 12.68
N ARG A 306 -1.94 4.75 11.85
CA ARG A 306 -2.03 4.98 10.40
C ARG A 306 -3.04 4.04 9.73
N ILE A 307 -3.08 2.77 10.12
CA ILE A 307 -4.03 1.77 9.61
C ILE A 307 -5.47 2.16 9.97
N VAL A 308 -5.71 2.54 11.23
CA VAL A 308 -7.05 3.01 11.66
C VAL A 308 -7.44 4.31 10.96
N GLY A 309 -6.49 5.24 10.79
CA GLY A 309 -6.73 6.49 10.04
C GLY A 309 -7.05 6.23 8.56
N ALA A 310 -6.43 5.23 7.94
CA ALA A 310 -6.77 4.81 6.58
C ALA A 310 -8.20 4.26 6.49
N LEU A 311 -8.61 3.43 7.46
CA LEU A 311 -9.99 2.94 7.56
C LEU A 311 -11.00 4.09 7.67
N GLU A 312 -10.76 5.03 8.59
CA GLU A 312 -11.62 6.20 8.81
C GLU A 312 -11.69 7.08 7.56
N LYS A 313 -10.55 7.32 6.91
CA LYS A 313 -10.49 8.06 5.64
C LYS A 313 -11.30 7.37 4.55
N THR A 314 -11.15 6.06 4.36
CA THR A 314 -11.94 5.30 3.37
C THR A 314 -13.44 5.38 3.67
N SER A 315 -13.84 5.26 4.95
CA SER A 315 -15.24 5.42 5.34
C SER A 315 -15.79 6.80 4.99
N ARG A 316 -15.05 7.87 5.35
CA ARG A 316 -15.44 9.25 5.03
C ARG A 316 -15.47 9.51 3.53
N ASP A 317 -14.51 9.00 2.77
CA ASP A 317 -14.52 9.14 1.30
C ASP A 317 -15.77 8.49 0.68
N ILE A 318 -16.22 7.35 1.19
CA ILE A 318 -17.49 6.74 0.76
C ILE A 318 -18.68 7.61 1.16
N GLU A 319 -18.75 8.04 2.42
CA GLU A 319 -19.89 8.78 2.98
C GLU A 319 -20.04 10.19 2.41
N GLU A 320 -18.94 10.95 2.34
CA GLU A 320 -18.96 12.38 2.01
C GLU A 320 -18.77 12.64 0.51
N LYS A 321 -18.16 11.71 -0.25
CA LYS A 321 -17.93 11.89 -1.68
C LYS A 321 -18.77 10.95 -2.54
N ALA A 322 -18.70 9.65 -2.29
CA ALA A 322 -19.35 8.67 -3.17
C ALA A 322 -20.88 8.64 -3.01
N VAL A 323 -21.39 8.61 -1.77
CA VAL A 323 -22.85 8.56 -1.50
C VAL A 323 -23.58 9.79 -2.11
N PRO A 324 -23.13 11.04 -1.92
CA PRO A 324 -23.83 12.21 -2.46
C PRO A 324 -23.84 12.23 -3.99
N GLU A 325 -22.71 11.91 -4.64
CA GLU A 325 -22.64 11.90 -6.12
C GLU A 325 -23.51 10.80 -6.73
N LEU A 326 -23.51 9.59 -6.16
CA LEU A 326 -24.38 8.51 -6.60
C LEU A 326 -25.86 8.86 -6.39
N THR A 327 -26.19 9.49 -5.25
CA THR A 327 -27.55 9.95 -4.96
C THR A 327 -28.00 11.02 -5.95
N ALA A 328 -27.16 12.02 -6.23
CA ALA A 328 -27.45 13.06 -7.20
C ALA A 328 -27.63 12.50 -8.62
N ALA A 329 -26.79 11.54 -9.02
CA ALA A 329 -26.90 10.87 -10.30
C ALA A 329 -28.18 10.03 -10.42
N LEU A 330 -28.57 9.30 -9.37
CA LEU A 330 -29.83 8.57 -9.31
C LEU A 330 -31.04 9.50 -9.43
N GLN A 331 -31.03 10.66 -8.77
CA GLN A 331 -32.10 11.66 -8.89
C GLN A 331 -32.16 12.25 -10.30
N LEU A 332 -31.01 12.58 -10.89
CA LEU A 332 -30.93 13.05 -12.28
C LEU A 332 -31.43 12.01 -13.27
N TRP A 333 -31.09 10.74 -13.05
CA TRP A 333 -31.56 9.62 -13.85
C TRP A 333 -33.07 9.48 -13.77
N LYS A 334 -33.63 9.43 -12.56
CA LYS A 334 -35.08 9.35 -12.34
C LYS A 334 -35.80 10.51 -13.04
N LYS A 335 -35.33 11.74 -12.86
CA LYS A 335 -35.92 12.93 -13.48
C LYS A 335 -35.90 12.83 -15.00
N ARG A 336 -34.76 12.47 -15.59
CA ARG A 336 -34.61 12.36 -17.05
C ARG A 336 -35.44 11.22 -17.65
N VAL A 337 -35.59 10.09 -16.95
CA VAL A 337 -36.46 9.00 -17.39
C VAL A 337 -37.91 9.44 -17.39
N ILE A 338 -38.41 10.07 -16.32
CA ILE A 338 -39.79 10.57 -16.25
C ILE A 338 -40.07 11.59 -17.38
N TRP A 339 -39.17 12.54 -17.60
CA TRP A 339 -39.32 13.51 -18.69
C TRP A 339 -39.21 12.85 -20.07
N GLY A 340 -38.29 11.91 -20.25
CA GLY A 340 -38.12 11.18 -21.50
C GLY A 340 -39.35 10.34 -21.86
N ASP A 341 -39.90 9.62 -20.88
CA ASP A 341 -41.14 8.86 -21.03
C ASP A 341 -42.30 9.82 -21.36
N GLY A 342 -42.44 10.92 -20.62
CA GLY A 342 -43.49 11.92 -20.87
C GLY A 342 -43.43 12.52 -22.27
N ILE A 343 -42.22 12.82 -22.78
CA ILE A 343 -42.03 13.35 -24.13
C ILE A 343 -42.36 12.29 -25.19
N ILE A 344 -41.85 11.06 -25.04
CA ILE A 344 -42.06 10.01 -26.05
C ILE A 344 -43.52 9.58 -26.10
N PHE A 345 -44.14 9.27 -24.95
CA PHE A 345 -45.54 8.88 -24.91
C PHE A 345 -46.46 10.05 -25.29
N GLY A 346 -46.11 11.29 -24.91
CA GLY A 346 -46.82 12.49 -25.36
C GLY A 346 -46.75 12.68 -26.87
N LEU A 347 -45.57 12.50 -27.48
CA LEU A 347 -45.40 12.61 -28.93
C LEU A 347 -46.12 11.48 -29.67
N ILE A 348 -46.07 10.25 -29.17
CA ILE A 348 -46.85 9.13 -29.71
C ILE A 348 -48.36 9.44 -29.67
N LEU A 349 -48.85 9.99 -28.55
CA LEU A 349 -50.25 10.36 -28.40
C LEU A 349 -50.65 11.46 -29.39
N VAL A 350 -49.84 12.52 -29.51
CA VAL A 350 -50.10 13.62 -30.46
C VAL A 350 -50.10 13.11 -31.91
N LEU A 351 -49.13 12.28 -32.29
CA LEU A 351 -49.07 11.69 -33.63
C LEU A 351 -50.28 10.78 -33.88
N LEU A 352 -50.66 9.95 -32.91
CA LEU A 352 -51.82 9.07 -33.02
C LEU A 352 -53.09 9.89 -33.22
N LEU A 353 -53.31 10.95 -32.44
CA LEU A 353 -54.46 11.85 -32.59
C LEU A 353 -54.46 12.55 -33.96
N PHE A 354 -53.32 13.08 -34.38
CA PHE A 354 -53.19 13.76 -35.67
C PHE A 354 -53.50 12.82 -36.85
N PHE A 355 -52.83 11.67 -36.93
CA PHE A 355 -53.04 10.72 -38.03
C PHE A 355 -54.42 10.06 -38.00
N SER A 356 -54.98 9.77 -36.82
CA SER A 356 -56.32 9.20 -36.73
C SER A 356 -57.41 10.18 -37.15
N SER A 357 -57.22 11.48 -36.90
CA SER A 357 -58.09 12.53 -37.41
C SER A 357 -58.01 12.62 -38.94
N GLU A 358 -56.80 12.64 -39.50
CA GLU A 358 -56.57 12.72 -40.95
C GLU A 358 -57.18 11.52 -41.71
N LEU A 359 -57.11 10.33 -41.10
CA LEU A 359 -57.65 9.09 -41.66
C LEU A 359 -59.17 8.91 -41.42
N GLY A 360 -59.83 9.86 -40.75
CA GLY A 360 -61.28 9.83 -40.52
C GLY A 360 -61.74 8.75 -39.54
N TYR A 361 -60.89 8.30 -38.61
CA TYR A 361 -61.22 7.24 -37.64
C TYR A 361 -62.12 7.71 -36.49
N TRP A 362 -62.56 8.97 -36.52
CA TRP A 362 -63.39 9.58 -35.49
C TRP A 362 -64.80 9.82 -36.00
N GLN A 363 -65.80 9.34 -35.25
CA GLN A 363 -67.20 9.69 -35.43
C GLN A 363 -67.63 10.56 -34.25
N GLY A 364 -67.63 11.89 -34.45
CA GLY A 364 -67.76 12.85 -33.36
C GLY A 364 -66.62 12.71 -32.35
N PHE A 365 -66.94 12.44 -31.08
CA PHE A 365 -65.96 12.21 -30.01
C PHE A 365 -65.61 10.72 -29.79
N SER A 366 -66.15 9.81 -30.61
CA SER A 366 -65.85 8.37 -30.52
C SER A 366 -64.74 7.95 -31.48
N PHE A 367 -63.74 7.24 -30.96
CA PHE A 367 -62.69 6.60 -31.74
C PHE A 367 -63.21 5.26 -32.27
N ALA A 368 -63.48 5.18 -33.59
CA ALA A 368 -64.06 4.02 -34.23
C ALA A 368 -63.32 3.66 -35.55
N PRO A 369 -62.04 3.24 -35.48
CA PRO A 369 -61.33 2.80 -36.67
C PRO A 369 -61.89 1.48 -37.22
N PRO A 370 -61.90 1.28 -38.54
CA PRO A 370 -62.40 0.04 -39.17
C PRO A 370 -61.68 -1.24 -38.72
N TRP A 371 -60.40 -1.14 -38.34
CA TRP A 371 -59.60 -2.26 -37.88
C TRP A 371 -59.87 -2.64 -36.42
N LEU A 372 -60.52 -1.78 -35.62
CA LEU A 372 -60.74 -2.03 -34.19
C LEU A 372 -61.62 -3.25 -33.97
N GLU A 373 -62.66 -3.42 -34.79
CA GLU A 373 -63.59 -4.55 -34.72
C GLU A 373 -62.87 -5.89 -34.91
N SER A 374 -61.85 -5.94 -35.76
CA SER A 374 -61.05 -7.15 -35.98
C SER A 374 -60.35 -7.59 -34.69
N PHE A 375 -59.88 -6.66 -33.85
CA PHE A 375 -59.20 -6.97 -32.59
C PHE A 375 -60.16 -7.20 -31.42
N THR A 376 -61.35 -6.60 -31.43
CA THR A 376 -62.34 -6.73 -30.34
C THR A 376 -63.33 -7.88 -30.56
N SER A 377 -63.40 -8.45 -31.78
CA SER A 377 -64.36 -9.51 -32.14
C SER A 377 -64.15 -10.84 -31.41
N THR A 378 -62.92 -11.15 -30.97
CA THR A 378 -62.62 -12.38 -30.22
C THR A 378 -61.78 -12.10 -28.97
N PRO A 379 -62.04 -12.77 -27.84
CA PRO A 379 -61.32 -12.52 -26.60
C PRO A 379 -59.79 -12.69 -26.71
N TRP A 380 -59.31 -13.68 -27.48
CA TRP A 380 -57.88 -13.93 -27.60
C TRP A 380 -57.15 -12.84 -28.41
N MET A 381 -57.78 -12.24 -29.43
CA MET A 381 -57.21 -11.10 -30.17
C MET A 381 -57.14 -9.84 -29.31
N LEU A 382 -58.15 -9.62 -28.48
CA LEU A 382 -58.19 -8.52 -27.52
C LEU A 382 -57.04 -8.65 -26.50
N TYR A 383 -56.93 -9.81 -25.85
CA TYR A 383 -55.85 -10.04 -24.87
C TYR A 383 -54.47 -10.04 -25.52
N GLY A 384 -54.34 -10.61 -26.72
CA GLY A 384 -53.08 -10.62 -27.48
C GLY A 384 -52.61 -9.20 -27.85
N SER A 385 -53.50 -8.36 -28.36
CA SER A 385 -53.17 -6.96 -28.70
C SER A 385 -52.81 -6.12 -27.47
N LEU A 386 -53.49 -6.34 -26.33
CA LEU A 386 -53.14 -5.70 -25.06
C LEU A 386 -51.73 -6.11 -24.59
N ILE A 387 -51.39 -7.40 -24.66
CA ILE A 387 -50.05 -7.89 -24.30
C ILE A 387 -48.99 -7.26 -25.19
N VAL A 388 -49.22 -7.20 -26.52
CA VAL A 388 -48.30 -6.56 -27.45
C VAL A 388 -48.10 -5.08 -27.11
N LEU A 389 -49.18 -4.35 -26.80
CA LEU A 389 -49.09 -2.95 -26.37
C LEU A 389 -48.27 -2.79 -25.09
N LEU A 390 -48.49 -3.65 -24.08
CA LEU A 390 -47.71 -3.63 -22.84
C LEU A 390 -46.23 -3.91 -23.08
N ILE A 391 -45.90 -4.84 -23.98
CA ILE A 391 -44.51 -5.13 -24.38
C ILE A 391 -43.88 -3.90 -25.05
N ILE A 392 -44.60 -3.21 -25.92
CA ILE A 392 -44.11 -2.00 -26.60
C ILE A 392 -43.86 -0.88 -25.58
N VAL A 393 -44.82 -0.61 -24.69
CA VAL A 393 -44.70 0.42 -23.65
C VAL A 393 -43.53 0.12 -22.72
N TYR A 394 -43.43 -1.14 -22.26
CA TYR A 394 -42.31 -1.59 -21.43
C TYR A 394 -40.97 -1.47 -22.16
N GLY A 395 -40.91 -1.87 -23.43
CA GLY A 395 -39.72 -1.77 -24.28
C GLY A 395 -39.26 -0.32 -24.47
N LEU A 396 -40.19 0.61 -24.75
CA LEU A 396 -39.90 2.03 -24.88
C LEU A 396 -39.39 2.64 -23.57
N HIS A 397 -40.04 2.33 -22.44
CA HIS A 397 -39.58 2.76 -21.12
C HIS A 397 -38.15 2.26 -20.83
N HIS A 398 -37.88 0.97 -21.12
CA HIS A 398 -36.53 0.40 -20.95
C HIS A 398 -35.49 1.03 -21.88
N LEU A 399 -35.88 1.42 -23.09
CA LEU A 399 -35.02 2.15 -24.02
C LEU A 399 -34.61 3.50 -23.43
N VAL A 400 -35.58 4.32 -23.00
CA VAL A 400 -35.36 5.63 -22.35
C VAL A 400 -34.46 5.48 -21.13
N ARG A 401 -34.77 4.49 -20.29
CA ARG A 401 -34.01 4.13 -19.10
C ARG A 401 -32.55 3.82 -19.42
N SER A 402 -32.30 3.02 -20.45
CA SER A 402 -30.96 2.59 -20.86
C SER A 402 -30.13 3.72 -21.47
N ILE A 403 -30.73 4.56 -22.32
CA ILE A 403 -30.07 5.72 -22.94
C ILE A 403 -29.68 6.74 -21.87
N THR A 404 -30.61 7.02 -20.95
CA THR A 404 -30.39 7.96 -19.85
C THR A 404 -29.28 7.45 -18.93
N ALA A 405 -29.28 6.16 -18.58
CA ALA A 405 -28.23 5.55 -17.77
C ALA A 405 -26.85 5.67 -18.43
N LYS A 406 -26.73 5.37 -19.73
CA LYS A 406 -25.47 5.52 -20.48
C LYS A 406 -24.94 6.96 -20.46
N SER A 407 -25.82 7.94 -20.63
CA SER A 407 -25.45 9.37 -20.58
C SER A 407 -24.93 9.80 -19.21
N ILE A 408 -25.58 9.34 -18.13
CA ILE A 408 -25.21 9.69 -16.76
C ILE A 408 -23.92 8.97 -16.36
N ARG A 409 -23.76 7.69 -16.70
CA ARG A 409 -22.53 6.94 -16.44
C ARG A 409 -21.31 7.66 -17.00
N LYS A 410 -21.35 8.11 -18.25
CA LYS A 410 -20.24 8.87 -18.86
C LYS A 410 -19.87 10.13 -18.08
N LYS A 411 -20.85 10.82 -17.48
CA LYS A 411 -20.60 12.00 -16.63
C LYS A 411 -20.05 11.62 -15.27
N LEU A 412 -20.54 10.53 -14.69
CA LEU A 412 -20.07 10.00 -13.42
C LEU A 412 -18.60 9.56 -13.50
N THR A 413 -18.19 8.84 -14.55
CA THR A 413 -16.80 8.39 -14.69
C THR A 413 -15.82 9.57 -14.68
N GLY A 414 -16.12 10.65 -15.43
CA GLY A 414 -15.29 11.85 -15.41
C GLY A 414 -15.27 12.60 -14.07
N ARG A 415 -16.37 12.57 -13.31
CA ARG A 415 -16.40 13.13 -11.94
C ARG A 415 -15.66 12.27 -10.93
N ALA A 416 -15.79 10.94 -11.04
CA ALA A 416 -15.12 9.99 -10.17
C ALA A 416 -13.59 10.16 -10.24
N GLU A 417 -13.04 10.32 -11.45
CA GLU A 417 -11.62 10.65 -11.66
C GLU A 417 -11.21 11.95 -10.96
N SER A 418 -12.00 13.02 -11.08
CA SER A 418 -11.73 14.32 -10.44
C SER A 418 -11.78 14.28 -8.91
N LEU A 419 -12.57 13.36 -8.34
CA LEU A 419 -12.76 13.21 -6.89
C LEU A 419 -11.87 12.12 -6.28
N GLY A 420 -11.08 11.42 -7.10
CA GLY A 420 -10.23 10.30 -6.68
C GLY A 420 -11.02 9.07 -6.21
N ILE A 421 -12.28 8.93 -6.63
CA ILE A 421 -13.13 7.79 -6.29
C ILE A 421 -12.80 6.65 -7.25
N LYS A 422 -12.35 5.52 -6.70
CA LYS A 422 -12.15 4.28 -7.47
C LYS A 422 -13.49 3.54 -7.62
N GLY A 423 -13.80 3.03 -8.82
CA GLY A 423 -15.04 2.29 -9.14
C GLY A 423 -15.41 2.36 -10.63
N ASP A 424 -16.22 1.41 -11.11
CA ASP A 424 -16.62 1.25 -12.53
C ASP A 424 -17.96 1.93 -12.91
#